data_AF-A0A430F591-F1
#
_entry.id   AF-A0A430F591-F1
#
_cell.length_a   1.000
_cell.length_b   1.000
_cell.length_c   1.000
_cell.angle_alpha   90.00
_cell.angle_beta   90.00
_cell.angle_gamma   90.00
#
_symmetry.space_group_name_H-M   'P 1'
#
loop_
_entity.id
_entity.type
_entity.pdbx_description
1 polymer ?
#
loop_
_entity_poly.entity_id
_entity_poly.type
_entity_poly.pdbx_seq_one_letter_code
_entity_poly.pdbx_strand_id
1 'polypeptide(L)' 'MVSAHKTEMILKWHADGVTVTRTASLLGVSEAEVKDVIRTGGKPATTKPEPPAFSDVPLFDDQP' A
#
# COMPACT_ATOMS: atom_id res chain seq x y z
N MET A 1 1.83 -14.10 1.11
CA MET A 1 2.02 -12.65 1.25
C MET A 1 2.73 -12.16 0.00
N VAL A 2 2.07 -11.30 -0.79
CA VAL A 2 2.63 -10.72 -2.02
C VAL A 2 3.69 -9.70 -1.61
N SER A 3 4.93 -9.83 -2.09
CA SER A 3 6.01 -8.88 -1.80
C SER A 3 5.66 -7.48 -2.33
N ALA A 4 6.08 -6.41 -1.63
CA ALA A 4 5.80 -5.03 -2.04
C ALA A 4 6.13 -4.74 -3.52
N HIS A 5 7.24 -5.28 -4.02
CA HIS A 5 7.63 -5.18 -5.42
C HIS A 5 6.62 -5.79 -6.40
N LYS A 6 6.01 -6.93 -6.04
CA LYS A 6 4.97 -7.57 -6.87
C LYS A 6 3.70 -6.72 -6.89
N THR A 7 3.35 -6.09 -5.78
CA THR A 7 2.22 -5.18 -5.64
C THR A 7 2.35 -3.96 -6.55
N GLU A 8 3.51 -3.30 -6.53
CA GLU A 8 3.79 -2.16 -7.42
C GLU A 8 3.71 -2.57 -8.89
N MET A 9 4.23 -3.77 -9.22
CA MET A 9 4.19 -4.29 -10.58
C MET A 9 2.76 -4.59 -11.06
N ILE A 10 1.90 -5.14 -10.18
CA ILE A 10 0.48 -5.35 -10.46
C ILE A 10 -0.23 -4.02 -10.73
N LEU A 11 -0.01 -3.00 -9.90
CA LEU A 11 -0.64 -1.68 -10.06
C LEU A 11 -0.17 -0.99 -11.35
N LYS A 12 1.13 -1.06 -11.65
CA LYS A 12 1.71 -0.50 -12.88
C LYS A 12 1.12 -1.15 -14.12
N TRP A 13 1.04 -2.49 -14.16
CA TRP A 13 0.49 -3.20 -15.31
C TRP A 13 -1.02 -3.01 -15.45
N HIS A 14 -1.76 -2.90 -14.35
CA HIS A 14 -3.17 -2.52 -14.38
C HIS A 14 -3.39 -1.13 -14.98
N ALA A 15 -2.54 -0.16 -14.62
CA ALA A 15 -2.58 1.19 -15.20
C ALA A 15 -2.23 1.20 -16.71
N ASP A 16 -1.39 0.28 -17.16
CA ASP A 16 -1.03 0.07 -18.58
C ASP A 16 -2.13 -0.68 -19.37
N GLY A 17 -3.21 -1.13 -18.71
CA GLY A 17 -4.31 -1.86 -19.34
C GLY A 17 -4.08 -3.37 -19.46
N VAL A 18 -3.07 -3.93 -18.78
CA VAL A 18 -2.83 -5.37 -18.76
C VAL A 18 -3.93 -6.07 -17.95
N THR A 19 -4.54 -7.09 -18.57
CA THR A 19 -5.58 -7.92 -17.93
C THR A 19 -5.09 -8.66 -16.70
N VAL A 20 -5.95 -8.76 -15.69
CA VAL A 20 -5.73 -9.49 -14.42
C VAL A 20 -5.20 -10.90 -14.65
N THR A 21 -5.75 -11.65 -15.59
CA THR A 21 -5.34 -13.02 -15.91
C THR A 21 -3.88 -13.10 -16.37
N ARG A 22 -3.47 -12.16 -17.23
CA ARG A 22 -2.08 -12.08 -17.71
C ARG A 22 -1.11 -11.71 -16.61
N THR A 23 -1.49 -10.75 -15.77
CA THR A 23 -0.73 -10.35 -14.57
C THR A 23 -0.59 -11.52 -13.59
N ALA A 24 -1.67 -12.27 -13.34
CA ALA A 24 -1.67 -13.46 -12.49
C ALA A 24 -0.71 -14.55 -13.00
N SER A 25 -0.77 -14.86 -14.30
CA SER A 25 0.13 -15.84 -14.94
C SER A 25 1.59 -15.42 -14.87
N LEU A 26 1.91 -14.14 -15.10
CA LEU A 26 3.29 -13.63 -15.11
C LEU A 26 3.90 -13.56 -13.70
N LEU A 27 3.10 -13.22 -12.68
CA LEU A 27 3.57 -13.14 -11.29
C LEU A 27 3.48 -14.47 -10.53
N GLY A 28 2.84 -15.49 -11.11
CA GLY A 28 2.57 -16.78 -10.46
C GLY A 28 1.65 -16.65 -9.25
N VAL A 29 0.68 -15.72 -9.31
CA VAL A 29 -0.29 -15.47 -8.22
C VAL A 29 -1.71 -15.74 -8.72
N SER A 30 -2.64 -15.91 -7.79
CA SER A 30 -4.06 -16.10 -8.14
C SER A 30 -4.68 -14.81 -8.64
N GLU A 31 -5.63 -14.89 -9.57
CA GLU A 31 -6.38 -13.72 -10.06
C GLU A 31 -7.13 -13.00 -8.94
N ALA A 32 -7.57 -13.74 -7.91
CA ALA A 32 -8.17 -13.17 -6.70
C ALA A 32 -7.21 -12.24 -5.95
N GLU A 33 -5.94 -12.62 -5.80
CA GLU A 33 -4.91 -11.78 -5.16
C GLU A 33 -4.63 -10.54 -6.00
N VAL A 34 -4.57 -10.67 -7.33
CA VAL A 34 -4.38 -9.52 -8.23
C VAL A 34 -5.55 -8.54 -8.13
N LYS A 35 -6.79 -9.05 -8.12
CA LYS A 35 -7.99 -8.22 -7.91
C LYS A 35 -8.00 -7.55 -6.54
N ASP A 36 -7.58 -8.27 -5.51
CA ASP A 36 -7.50 -7.73 -4.15
C ASP A 36 -6.46 -6.61 -4.06
N VAL A 37 -5.27 -6.79 -4.67
CA VAL A 37 -4.23 -5.76 -4.75
C VAL A 37 -4.71 -4.53 -5.52
N ILE A 38 -5.39 -4.71 -6.66
CA ILE A 38 -5.96 -3.58 -7.43
C ILE A 38 -7.01 -2.86 -6.58
N ARG A 39 -7.89 -3.59 -5.89
CA ARG A 39 -8.96 -3.04 -5.05
C ARG A 39 -8.43 -2.29 -3.83
N THR A 40 -7.40 -2.83 -3.19
CA THR A 40 -6.74 -2.23 -2.00
C THR A 40 -5.71 -1.16 -2.38
N GLY A 41 -5.41 -1.00 -3.67
CA GLY A 41 -4.38 -0.08 -4.15
C GLY A 41 -2.98 -0.45 -3.67
N GLY A 42 -2.74 -1.73 -3.40
CA GLY A 42 -1.47 -2.22 -2.86
C GLY A 42 -1.16 -1.79 -1.43
N LYS A 43 -2.13 -1.17 -0.74
CA LYS A 43 -1.99 -0.90 0.68
C LYS A 43 -2.18 -2.22 1.43
N PRO A 44 -1.17 -2.74 2.16
CA PRO A 44 -1.48 -3.75 3.16
C PRO A 44 -2.55 -3.15 4.06
N ALA A 45 -3.62 -3.92 4.34
CA ALA A 45 -4.73 -3.48 5.18
C ALA A 45 -4.16 -2.68 6.34
N THR A 46 -4.30 -1.36 6.24
CA THR A 46 -3.59 -0.45 7.12
C THR A 46 -4.27 -0.66 8.46
N THR A 47 -3.61 -1.39 9.36
CA THR A 47 -3.73 -1.15 10.78
C THR A 47 -3.41 0.34 10.94
N LYS A 48 -4.50 1.12 10.95
CA LYS A 48 -4.64 2.53 11.29
C LYS A 48 -3.29 3.28 11.42
N PRO A 49 -3.02 4.31 10.60
CA PRO A 49 -1.95 5.23 10.94
C PRO A 49 -2.31 5.81 12.30
N GLU A 50 -1.53 5.48 13.32
CA GLU A 50 -1.56 6.20 14.58
C GLU A 50 -1.24 7.66 14.21
N PRO A 51 -2.14 8.61 14.51
CA PRO A 51 -1.91 10.01 14.15
C PRO A 51 -0.56 10.44 14.75
N PRO A 52 0.22 11.30 14.06
CA PRO A 52 1.46 11.80 14.62
C PRO A 52 1.13 12.38 15.99
N ALA A 53 1.80 11.87 17.03
CA ALA A 53 1.76 12.49 18.34
C ALA A 53 2.19 13.94 18.12
N PHE A 54 1.22 14.86 18.16
CA PHE A 54 1.49 16.28 18.11
C PHE A 54 2.54 16.55 19.18
N SER A 55 3.66 17.11 18.73
CA SER A 55 4.75 17.55 19.57
C SER A 55 4.20 18.48 20.65
N ASP A 56 4.07 17.97 21.88
CA ASP A 56 3.90 18.80 23.06
C ASP A 56 5.30 19.16 23.57
N VAL A 57 5.97 20.02 22.82
CA VAL A 57 7.06 20.84 23.35
C VAL A 57 6.40 22.16 23.72
N PRO A 58 6.12 22.43 25.01
CA PRO A 58 5.86 23.79 25.43
C PRO A 58 7.16 24.58 25.28
N LEU A 59 7.25 25.32 24.18
CA LEU A 59 8.23 26.38 23.97
C LEU A 59 7.64 27.66 24.60
N PHE A 60 8.36 28.22 25.60
CA PHE A 60 8.06 29.41 26.43
C PHE A 60 7.09 29.14 27.59
N ASP A 61 7.23 29.63 28.82
CA ASP A 61 7.99 30.74 29.40
C ASP A 61 7.88 30.55 30.94
N ASP A 62 8.97 30.59 31.72
CA ASP A 62 9.03 31.35 32.99
C ASP A 62 10.40 31.17 33.64
N GLN A 63 11.20 32.21 33.50
CA GLN A 63 12.42 32.48 34.23
C GLN A 63 12.03 32.90 35.66
N PRO A 64 12.64 32.28 36.68
CA PRO A 64 13.19 33.11 37.75
C PRO A 64 14.67 32.85 38.01
#